data_AF-A0A3B6LF66-F1
#
_entry.id   AF-A0A3B6LF66-F1
#
_cell.length_a   1.000
_cell.length_b   1.000
_cell.length_c   1.000
_cell.angle_alpha   90.00
_cell.angle_beta   90.00
_cell.angle_gamma   90.00
#
_symmetry.space_group_name_H-M   'P 1'
#
loop_
_entity.id
_entity.type
_entity.pdbx_description
1 polymer ?
#
loop_
_entity_poly.entity_id
_entity_poly.type
_entity_poly.pdbx_seq_one_letter_code
_entity_poly.pdbx_strand_id
1 'polypeptide(L)'
;MAAAAAGLHQDVLARIFLLLSCIVDRVRASAVNKHWRRVSLQNPPPLPLLLRPSTAQTETYRIFGRFGDPRPSLSDEGRGLRFCGSAPGGWFVISAEPWRGHALLNLRTGERVALPERVRIPLEFGVIKCPMMIRAAVMSVAPPSGACFVAAITSSQTNLAFWRPGMDCWLSAPAVGPVVRNAEDITYHDGWFCAVESDDDLVCYKPEIAPAGDGASSLTIRHHAYNLHVHGRRRAPGEIVSRYLLPSASGADLLMVKRFIAPARGGTCLFQVFRLQEGLPAFWRLYQIRGQVLFVGRACSKAFFTGHARSLGYIYFLDDVYTGGPHSVAQQNEYPCADAGGWRYSVPDEIQRCLPWSPPSDTSPCIWYHH
;
A
#
# COMPACT_ATOMS: atom_id res chain seq x y z
N MET A 1 39.04 14.54 10.76
CA MET A 1 38.46 14.01 9.50
C MET A 1 37.31 14.84 8.93
N ALA A 2 37.18 16.14 9.24
CA ALA A 2 36.01 16.95 8.82
C ALA A 2 36.12 17.61 7.43
N ALA A 3 37.25 17.47 6.73
CA ALA A 3 37.54 18.30 5.55
C ALA A 3 37.10 17.70 4.19
N ALA A 4 36.91 16.38 4.07
CA ALA A 4 36.67 15.75 2.76
C ALA A 4 35.20 15.80 2.29
N ALA A 5 34.22 15.85 3.20
CA ALA A 5 32.81 15.78 2.85
C ALA A 5 32.19 17.14 2.45
N ALA A 6 32.87 18.25 2.69
CA ALA A 6 32.37 19.59 2.37
C ALA A 6 32.39 19.89 0.86
N GLY A 7 33.23 19.20 0.09
CA GLY A 7 33.44 19.39 -1.36
C GLY A 7 32.77 18.34 -2.26
N LEU A 8 31.87 17.51 -1.73
CA LEU A 8 31.16 16.52 -2.56
C LEU A 8 30.27 17.20 -3.60
N HIS A 9 30.37 16.74 -4.84
CA HIS A 9 29.53 17.20 -5.94
C HIS A 9 28.05 16.98 -5.63
N GLN A 10 27.19 17.87 -6.13
CA GLN A 10 25.75 17.84 -5.85
C GLN A 10 25.11 16.50 -6.22
N ASP A 11 25.50 15.88 -7.33
CA ASP A 11 24.92 14.60 -7.77
C ASP A 11 25.28 13.44 -6.84
N VAL A 12 26.50 13.44 -6.30
CA VAL A 12 26.94 12.43 -5.33
C VAL A 12 26.17 12.60 -4.02
N LEU A 13 26.00 13.85 -3.57
CA LEU A 13 25.18 14.17 -2.38
C LEU A 13 23.71 13.79 -2.59
N ALA A 14 23.14 14.06 -3.76
CA ALA A 14 21.78 13.68 -4.10
C ALA A 14 21.61 12.16 -4.00
N ARG A 15 22.56 11.40 -4.55
CA ARG A 15 22.55 9.93 -4.47
C ARG A 15 22.71 9.42 -3.05
N ILE A 16 23.56 10.05 -2.24
CA ILE A 16 23.66 9.75 -0.80
C ILE A 16 22.31 9.98 -0.11
N PHE A 17 21.68 11.13 -0.31
CA PHE A 17 20.37 11.41 0.28
C PHE A 17 19.32 10.38 -0.16
N LEU A 18 19.28 9.99 -1.43
CA LEU A 18 18.35 8.96 -1.93
C LEU A 18 18.57 7.58 -1.28
N LEU A 19 19.81 7.24 -0.91
CA LEU A 19 20.15 5.97 -0.25
C LEU A 19 19.88 5.99 1.26
N LEU A 20 19.81 7.16 1.90
CA LEU A 20 19.49 7.28 3.31
C LEU A 20 18.00 7.01 3.55
N SER A 21 17.65 5.75 3.83
CA SER A 21 16.30 5.33 4.23
C SER A 21 15.90 5.80 5.64
N CYS A 22 16.90 6.11 6.47
CA CYS A 22 16.73 6.59 7.83
C CYS A 22 16.40 8.10 7.88
N ILE A 23 15.32 8.47 8.56
CA ILE A 23 14.90 9.87 8.72
C ILE A 23 15.95 10.70 9.49
N VAL A 24 16.45 10.20 10.63
CA VAL A 24 17.44 10.92 11.45
C VAL A 24 18.76 11.15 10.71
N ASP A 25 19.27 10.15 9.99
CA ASP A 25 20.50 10.30 9.22
C ASP A 25 20.36 11.34 8.11
N ARG A 26 19.19 11.45 7.45
CA ARG A 26 18.92 12.56 6.51
C ARG A 26 18.95 13.91 7.20
N VAL A 27 18.31 14.04 8.38
CA VAL A 27 18.34 15.29 9.14
C VAL A 27 19.78 15.67 9.50
N ARG A 28 20.56 14.71 10.01
CA ARG A 28 21.98 14.92 10.36
C ARG A 28 22.82 15.31 9.14
N ALA A 29 22.66 14.60 8.02
CA ALA A 29 23.32 14.91 6.76
C ALA A 29 22.98 16.33 6.28
N SER A 30 21.70 16.72 6.34
CA SER A 30 21.27 18.07 5.94
C SER A 30 21.78 19.18 6.89
N ALA A 31 22.21 18.84 8.10
CA ALA A 31 22.75 19.78 9.07
C ALA A 31 24.27 20.01 8.92
N VAL A 32 24.96 19.27 8.05
CA VAL A 32 26.43 19.37 7.88
C VAL A 32 26.88 20.78 7.46
N ASN A 33 26.27 21.34 6.41
CA ASN A 33 26.52 22.72 5.96
C ASN A 33 25.39 23.22 5.04
N LYS A 34 25.48 24.48 4.60
CA LYS A 34 24.48 25.10 3.69
C LYS A 34 24.33 24.37 2.34
N HIS A 35 25.41 23.80 1.81
CA HIS A 35 25.40 23.04 0.55
C HIS A 35 24.63 21.73 0.70
N TRP A 36 24.99 20.90 1.68
CA TRP A 36 24.26 19.67 2.01
C TRP A 36 22.79 19.94 2.35
N ARG A 37 22.50 21.01 3.09
CA ARG A 37 21.11 21.43 3.34
C ARG A 37 20.36 21.72 2.04
N ARG A 38 20.97 22.48 1.12
CA ARG A 38 20.36 22.80 -0.18
C ARG A 38 20.08 21.53 -0.99
N VAL A 39 21.06 20.63 -1.10
CA VAL A 39 20.90 19.36 -1.83
C VAL A 39 19.85 18.47 -1.16
N SER A 40 19.79 18.44 0.18
CA SER A 40 18.76 17.71 0.92
C SER A 40 17.35 18.24 0.64
N LEU A 41 17.18 19.56 0.56
CA LEU A 41 15.88 20.17 0.26
C LEU A 41 15.42 19.85 -1.17
N GLN A 42 16.37 19.68 -2.09
CA GLN A 42 16.11 19.23 -3.46
C GLN A 42 15.87 17.71 -3.56
N ASN A 43 16.23 16.94 -2.52
CA ASN A 43 16.10 15.47 -2.46
C ASN A 43 15.37 15.05 -1.17
N PRO A 44 14.08 15.44 -1.02
CA PRO A 44 13.33 15.26 0.23
C PRO A 44 13.26 13.78 0.66
N PRO A 45 12.97 13.51 1.96
CA PRO A 45 12.77 12.16 2.45
C PRO A 45 11.70 11.45 1.62
N PRO A 46 11.81 10.12 1.37
CA PRO A 46 10.88 9.37 0.55
C PRO A 46 9.64 8.98 1.39
N LEU A 47 9.30 9.82 2.37
CA LEU A 47 8.10 9.64 3.18
C LEU A 47 6.89 9.88 2.30
N PRO A 48 5.82 9.11 2.47
CA PRO A 48 4.65 9.26 1.64
C PRO A 48 4.04 10.64 1.85
N LEU A 49 3.53 11.19 0.76
CA LEU A 49 2.59 12.30 0.81
C LEU A 49 1.19 11.72 0.98
N LEU A 50 0.27 12.46 1.58
CA LEU A 50 -1.15 12.15 1.52
C LEU A 50 -1.69 12.65 0.19
N LEU A 51 -2.26 11.77 -0.62
CA LEU A 51 -2.97 12.15 -1.83
C LEU A 51 -4.48 12.08 -1.59
N ARG A 52 -5.16 13.20 -1.86
CA ARG A 52 -6.61 13.31 -1.82
C ARG A 52 -7.12 13.40 -3.26
N PRO A 53 -7.71 12.33 -3.80
CA PRO A 53 -8.18 12.34 -5.17
C PRO A 53 -9.49 13.13 -5.28
N SER A 54 -9.73 13.82 -6.39
CA SER A 54 -11.01 14.48 -6.61
C SER A 54 -11.33 14.71 -8.09
N THR A 55 -12.62 14.83 -8.42
CA THR A 55 -13.06 15.31 -9.73
C THR A 55 -12.67 16.77 -9.98
N ALA A 56 -12.56 17.59 -8.92
CA ALA A 56 -12.28 19.02 -8.99
C ALA A 56 -10.78 19.36 -9.05
N GLN A 57 -9.95 18.68 -8.26
CA GLN A 57 -8.48 18.71 -8.36
C GLN A 57 -7.88 17.68 -7.41
N THR A 58 -6.92 16.90 -7.88
CA THR A 58 -6.15 16.00 -7.00
C THR A 58 -5.15 16.81 -6.19
N GLU A 59 -5.18 16.66 -4.87
CA GLU A 59 -4.31 17.41 -3.95
C GLU A 59 -3.32 16.49 -3.24
N THR A 60 -2.14 17.04 -2.93
CA THR A 60 -1.14 16.36 -2.13
C THR A 60 -0.75 17.18 -0.91
N TYR A 61 -0.61 16.48 0.21
CA TYR A 61 -0.25 17.07 1.50
C TYR A 61 0.99 16.37 2.07
N ARG A 62 1.94 17.18 2.54
CA ARG A 62 3.06 16.68 3.34
C ARG A 62 2.57 16.40 4.75
N ILE A 63 2.89 15.21 5.25
CA ILE A 63 2.62 14.83 6.65
C ILE A 63 3.65 15.49 7.58
N PHE A 64 4.85 15.78 7.06
CA PHE A 64 5.94 16.44 7.79
C PHE A 64 6.46 17.65 7.02
N GLY A 65 6.62 18.78 7.70
CA GLY A 65 7.14 20.03 7.13
C GLY A 65 6.19 21.21 7.30
N ARG A 66 6.63 22.43 6.93
CA ARG A 66 5.75 23.61 6.89
C ARG A 66 4.92 23.57 5.60
N PHE A 67 3.65 23.97 5.68
CA PHE A 67 2.68 23.99 4.58
C PHE A 67 3.04 24.88 3.36
N GLY A 68 4.20 25.55 3.37
CA GLY A 68 4.64 26.49 2.33
C GLY A 68 5.69 25.96 1.33
N ASP A 69 6.11 24.69 1.45
CA ASP A 69 7.07 24.11 0.48
C ASP A 69 6.38 23.78 -0.86
N PRO A 70 7.12 23.79 -1.99
CA PRO A 70 6.57 23.47 -3.30
C PRO A 70 5.92 22.08 -3.30
N ARG A 71 4.64 22.05 -3.69
CA ARG A 71 3.92 20.80 -3.98
C ARG A 71 4.55 20.18 -5.23
N PRO A 72 4.70 18.84 -5.30
CA PRO A 72 5.12 18.22 -6.55
C PRO A 72 4.12 18.59 -7.64
N SER A 73 4.61 18.96 -8.83
CA SER A 73 3.76 19.11 -10.00
C SER A 73 3.14 17.74 -10.30
N LEU A 74 1.82 17.67 -10.26
CA LEU A 74 1.07 16.46 -10.60
C LEU A 74 0.48 16.63 -11.99
N SER A 75 0.38 15.53 -12.73
CA SER A 75 -0.34 15.48 -13.99
C SER A 75 -1.85 15.58 -13.75
N ASP A 76 -2.55 16.32 -14.61
CA ASP A 76 -4.01 16.40 -14.62
C ASP A 76 -4.68 15.08 -15.04
N GLU A 77 -3.92 14.13 -15.59
CA GLU A 77 -4.37 12.76 -15.92
C GLU A 77 -4.96 12.02 -14.71
N GLY A 78 -4.61 12.44 -13.49
CA GLY A 78 -5.15 11.87 -12.25
C GLY A 78 -6.57 12.32 -11.88
N ARG A 79 -7.12 13.33 -12.55
CA ARG A 79 -8.40 13.95 -12.18
C ARG A 79 -9.57 12.99 -12.38
N GLY A 80 -10.46 12.92 -11.39
CA GLY A 80 -11.69 12.12 -11.49
C GLY A 80 -11.49 10.60 -11.41
N LEU A 81 -10.27 10.13 -11.15
CA LEU A 81 -9.95 8.71 -11.10
C LEU A 81 -10.00 8.15 -9.67
N ARG A 82 -10.42 6.89 -9.56
CA ARG A 82 -10.32 6.11 -8.33
C ARG A 82 -8.94 5.47 -8.22
N PHE A 83 -8.30 5.68 -7.07
CA PHE A 83 -6.99 5.09 -6.76
C PHE A 83 -7.18 3.78 -5.99
N CYS A 84 -6.59 2.70 -6.51
CA CYS A 84 -6.72 1.34 -5.99
C CYS A 84 -5.44 0.81 -5.33
N GLY A 85 -4.35 1.54 -5.39
CA GLY A 85 -3.07 1.13 -4.81
C GLY A 85 -1.95 2.01 -5.29
N SER A 86 -0.84 2.03 -4.55
CA SER A 86 0.32 2.86 -4.87
C SER A 86 1.61 2.09 -4.73
N ALA A 87 2.60 2.48 -5.54
CA ALA A 87 3.94 1.90 -5.54
C ALA A 87 5.01 2.99 -5.60
N PRO A 88 6.25 2.70 -5.18
CA PRO A 88 7.36 3.64 -5.26
C PRO A 88 7.59 4.21 -6.67
N GLY A 89 8.15 5.42 -6.74
CA GLY A 89 8.42 6.12 -8.01
C GLY A 89 7.20 6.85 -8.57
N GLY A 90 6.13 6.92 -7.79
CA GLY A 90 4.92 7.67 -8.06
C GLY A 90 3.88 6.97 -8.92
N TRP A 91 3.91 5.63 -8.92
CA TRP A 91 2.98 4.79 -9.67
C TRP A 91 1.73 4.45 -8.86
N PHE A 92 0.60 4.41 -9.56
CA PHE A 92 -0.69 4.06 -8.99
C PHE A 92 -1.41 3.05 -9.87
N VAL A 93 -2.22 2.20 -9.26
CA VAL A 93 -3.29 1.49 -9.96
C VAL A 93 -4.54 2.35 -9.89
N ILE A 94 -5.10 2.70 -11.04
CA ILE A 94 -6.25 3.59 -11.18
C ILE A 94 -7.40 2.90 -11.89
N SER A 95 -8.60 3.41 -11.67
CA SER A 95 -9.85 2.97 -12.30
C SER A 95 -10.71 4.20 -12.58
N ALA A 96 -11.11 4.39 -13.85
CA ALA A 96 -11.99 5.48 -14.24
C ALA A 96 -13.46 5.18 -13.91
N GLU A 97 -13.88 3.93 -14.14
CA GLU A 97 -15.19 3.42 -13.80
C GLU A 97 -15.05 2.10 -13.03
N PRO A 98 -16.02 1.70 -12.19
CA PRO A 98 -15.87 0.50 -11.37
C PRO A 98 -15.47 -0.76 -12.15
N TRP A 99 -15.90 -0.92 -13.40
CA TRP A 99 -15.66 -2.11 -14.21
C TRP A 99 -14.77 -1.87 -15.43
N ARG A 100 -14.30 -0.63 -15.66
CA ARG A 100 -13.65 -0.22 -16.91
C ARG A 100 -12.57 0.83 -16.70
N GLY A 101 -11.72 1.00 -17.71
CA GLY A 101 -10.71 2.07 -17.73
C GLY A 101 -9.62 1.91 -16.66
N HIS A 102 -9.29 0.66 -16.31
CA HIS A 102 -8.20 0.35 -15.38
C HIS A 102 -6.84 0.65 -16.02
N ALA A 103 -5.92 1.22 -15.26
CA ALA A 103 -4.57 1.51 -15.76
C ALA A 103 -3.54 1.60 -14.62
N LEU A 104 -2.26 1.50 -14.99
CA LEU A 104 -1.16 2.01 -14.18
C LEU A 104 -0.90 3.46 -14.61
N LEU A 105 -0.81 4.37 -13.64
CA LEU A 105 -0.55 5.79 -13.90
C LEU A 105 0.64 6.25 -13.05
N ASN A 106 1.64 6.84 -13.68
CA ASN A 106 2.64 7.62 -12.97
C ASN A 106 2.13 9.06 -12.85
N LEU A 107 1.76 9.48 -11.65
CA LEU A 107 1.10 10.76 -11.46
C LEU A 107 2.04 11.96 -11.68
N ARG A 108 3.36 11.75 -11.60
CA ARG A 108 4.36 12.79 -11.81
C ARG A 108 4.66 12.99 -13.30
N THR A 109 4.79 11.90 -14.06
CA THR A 109 5.16 11.97 -15.48
C THR A 109 3.96 11.95 -16.43
N GLY A 110 2.79 11.54 -15.95
CA GLY A 110 1.61 11.29 -16.79
C GLY A 110 1.69 9.97 -17.59
N GLU A 111 2.75 9.17 -17.40
CA GLU A 111 2.90 7.89 -18.09
C GLU A 111 1.78 6.92 -17.69
N ARG A 112 1.16 6.28 -18.70
CA ARG A 112 -0.01 5.44 -18.51
C ARG A 112 0.14 4.09 -19.22
N VAL A 113 -0.17 3.01 -18.52
CA VAL A 113 -0.21 1.65 -19.06
C VAL A 113 -1.62 1.09 -18.86
N ALA A 114 -2.34 0.82 -19.95
CA ALA A 114 -3.69 0.27 -19.87
C ALA A 114 -3.67 -1.14 -19.26
N LEU A 115 -4.61 -1.40 -18.35
CA LEU A 115 -4.83 -2.73 -17.77
C LEU A 115 -6.09 -3.35 -18.37
N PRO A 116 -6.10 -4.68 -18.63
CA PRO A 116 -7.30 -5.34 -19.13
C PRO A 116 -8.49 -5.24 -18.18
N GLU A 117 -9.70 -5.25 -18.73
CA GLU A 117 -10.95 -5.14 -17.96
C GLU A 117 -11.51 -6.49 -17.50
N ARG A 118 -10.94 -7.59 -18.02
CA ARG A 118 -11.46 -8.94 -17.84
C ARG A 118 -10.45 -9.85 -17.16
N VAL A 119 -10.95 -10.82 -16.41
CA VAL A 119 -10.19 -11.92 -15.82
C VAL A 119 -10.56 -13.24 -16.50
N ARG A 120 -9.55 -14.06 -16.81
CA ARG A 120 -9.70 -15.46 -17.22
C ARG A 120 -9.85 -16.32 -15.97
N ILE A 121 -10.92 -17.09 -15.92
CA ILE A 121 -11.23 -18.03 -14.84
C ILE A 121 -11.25 -19.44 -15.45
N PRO A 122 -10.29 -20.31 -15.10
CA PRO A 122 -10.33 -21.71 -15.45
C PRO A 122 -11.52 -22.39 -14.75
N LEU A 123 -12.27 -23.18 -15.50
CA LEU A 123 -13.35 -24.05 -15.01
C LEU A 123 -13.00 -25.51 -15.32
N GLU A 124 -13.72 -26.46 -14.72
CA GLU A 124 -13.57 -27.89 -15.04
C GLU A 124 -13.70 -28.17 -16.54
N PHE A 125 -14.59 -27.44 -17.23
CA PHE A 125 -14.87 -27.58 -18.66
C PHE A 125 -14.64 -26.28 -19.43
N GLY A 126 -13.42 -25.76 -19.39
CA GLY A 126 -12.97 -24.66 -20.24
C GLY A 126 -12.56 -23.40 -19.47
N VAL A 127 -12.66 -22.25 -20.13
CA VAL A 127 -12.24 -20.96 -19.57
C VAL A 127 -13.29 -19.90 -19.86
N ILE A 128 -13.73 -19.20 -18.83
CA ILE A 128 -14.59 -18.01 -18.99
C ILE A 128 -13.77 -16.74 -18.82
N LYS A 129 -14.16 -15.69 -19.53
CA LYS A 129 -13.65 -14.33 -19.31
C LYS A 129 -14.75 -13.51 -18.65
N CYS A 130 -14.52 -12.96 -17.47
CA CYS A 130 -15.49 -12.14 -16.74
C CYS A 130 -14.98 -10.70 -16.59
N PRO A 131 -15.84 -9.67 -16.62
CA PRO A 131 -15.44 -8.33 -16.22
C PRO A 131 -15.03 -8.32 -14.75
N MET A 132 -14.13 -7.42 -14.37
CA MET A 132 -13.67 -7.29 -13.00
C MET A 132 -13.56 -5.83 -12.56
N MET A 133 -13.84 -5.62 -11.28
CA MET A 133 -13.57 -4.39 -10.55
C MET A 133 -12.32 -4.60 -9.69
N ILE A 134 -11.36 -3.68 -9.76
CA ILE A 134 -10.18 -3.67 -8.89
C ILE A 134 -10.57 -2.97 -7.58
N ARG A 135 -10.53 -3.69 -6.45
CA ARG A 135 -10.75 -3.12 -5.11
C ARG A 135 -9.47 -2.55 -4.54
N ALA A 136 -8.39 -3.32 -4.65
CA ALA A 136 -7.06 -2.91 -4.26
C ALA A 136 -6.03 -3.63 -5.15
N ALA A 137 -4.86 -3.05 -5.39
CA ALA A 137 -3.83 -3.71 -6.18
C ALA A 137 -2.41 -3.29 -5.79
N VAL A 138 -1.50 -4.25 -5.85
CA VAL A 138 -0.08 -4.06 -5.54
C VAL A 138 0.78 -4.49 -6.72
N MET A 139 1.87 -3.75 -6.91
CA MET A 139 2.88 -4.02 -7.93
C MET A 139 4.10 -4.67 -7.28
N SER A 140 4.70 -5.67 -7.93
CA SER A 140 5.97 -6.25 -7.48
C SER A 140 7.15 -5.31 -7.66
N VAL A 141 7.16 -4.56 -8.75
CA VAL A 141 8.20 -3.59 -9.12
C VAL A 141 7.56 -2.46 -9.92
N ALA A 142 8.18 -1.29 -9.92
CA ALA A 142 7.71 -0.15 -10.71
C ALA A 142 7.68 -0.48 -12.21
N PRO A 143 6.56 -0.22 -12.92
CA PRO A 143 6.50 -0.26 -14.39
C PRO A 143 7.36 0.87 -15.01
N PRO A 144 7.70 0.81 -16.32
CA PRO A 144 7.25 -0.15 -17.35
C PRO A 144 8.10 -1.44 -17.45
N SER A 145 8.79 -1.87 -16.39
CA SER A 145 9.56 -3.11 -16.38
C SER A 145 8.75 -4.33 -16.86
N GLY A 146 9.28 -5.10 -17.82
CA GLY A 146 8.66 -6.36 -18.29
C GLY A 146 8.59 -7.47 -17.23
N ALA A 147 9.28 -7.27 -16.10
CA ALA A 147 9.21 -8.11 -14.90
C ALA A 147 8.13 -7.66 -13.90
N CYS A 148 7.40 -6.57 -14.18
CA CYS A 148 6.32 -6.09 -13.34
C CYS A 148 5.16 -7.10 -13.33
N PHE A 149 4.74 -7.47 -12.12
CA PHE A 149 3.50 -8.16 -11.86
C PHE A 149 2.58 -7.24 -11.06
N VAL A 150 1.29 -7.29 -11.37
CA VAL A 150 0.25 -6.62 -10.62
C VAL A 150 -0.67 -7.69 -10.07
N ALA A 151 -0.86 -7.69 -8.75
CA ALA A 151 -1.87 -8.52 -8.09
C ALA A 151 -3.00 -7.61 -7.61
N ALA A 152 -4.23 -7.98 -7.93
CA ALA A 152 -5.42 -7.20 -7.64
C ALA A 152 -6.41 -8.01 -6.80
N ILE A 153 -6.87 -7.44 -5.70
CA ILE A 153 -8.10 -7.87 -5.02
C ILE A 153 -9.26 -7.40 -5.90
N THR A 154 -10.13 -8.33 -6.30
CA THR A 154 -11.23 -8.06 -7.22
C THR A 154 -12.59 -8.33 -6.58
N SER A 155 -13.65 -7.74 -7.12
CA SER A 155 -15.04 -8.07 -6.75
C SER A 155 -15.60 -9.27 -7.55
N SER A 156 -14.75 -10.02 -8.25
CA SER A 156 -15.15 -11.22 -9.01
C SER A 156 -15.15 -12.47 -8.12
N GLN A 157 -15.70 -13.58 -8.63
CA GLN A 157 -15.70 -14.88 -7.93
C GLN A 157 -14.31 -15.36 -7.47
N THR A 158 -13.25 -14.86 -8.10
CA THR A 158 -11.88 -15.32 -7.86
C THR A 158 -11.17 -14.58 -6.73
N ASN A 159 -11.72 -13.45 -6.27
CA ASN A 159 -11.21 -12.52 -5.24
C ASN A 159 -9.81 -11.94 -5.47
N LEU A 160 -8.92 -12.63 -6.18
CA LEU A 160 -7.57 -12.21 -6.54
C LEU A 160 -7.28 -12.53 -8.01
N ALA A 161 -6.60 -11.60 -8.68
CA ALA A 161 -6.19 -11.76 -10.07
C ALA A 161 -4.78 -11.18 -10.30
N PHE A 162 -4.06 -11.74 -11.27
CA PHE A 162 -2.69 -11.38 -11.61
C PHE A 162 -2.57 -10.93 -13.06
N TRP A 163 -1.72 -9.95 -13.29
CA TRP A 163 -1.40 -9.43 -14.62
C TRP A 163 0.08 -9.08 -14.72
N ARG A 164 0.63 -9.15 -15.93
CA ARG A 164 1.94 -8.61 -16.29
C ARG A 164 1.89 -7.99 -17.69
N PRO A 165 2.87 -7.13 -18.05
CA PRO A 165 2.96 -6.57 -19.39
C PRO A 165 2.89 -7.64 -20.49
N GLY A 166 2.09 -7.36 -21.52
CA GLY A 166 1.84 -8.26 -22.65
C GLY A 166 0.60 -9.16 -22.51
N MET A 167 -0.06 -9.18 -21.34
CA MET A 167 -1.32 -9.91 -21.18
C MET A 167 -2.55 -9.08 -21.59
N ASP A 168 -3.45 -9.68 -22.38
CA ASP A 168 -4.72 -9.12 -22.83
C ASP A 168 -5.90 -9.38 -21.87
N CYS A 169 -5.70 -10.17 -20.82
CA CYS A 169 -6.68 -10.51 -19.80
C CYS A 169 -5.93 -10.91 -18.52
N TRP A 170 -6.52 -10.65 -17.35
CA TRP A 170 -5.95 -11.08 -16.08
C TRP A 170 -6.07 -12.60 -15.91
N LEU A 171 -5.22 -13.19 -15.08
CA LEU A 171 -5.29 -14.58 -14.67
C LEU A 171 -5.84 -14.64 -13.24
N SER A 172 -6.90 -15.42 -13.00
CA SER A 172 -7.41 -15.63 -11.66
C SER A 172 -6.40 -16.36 -10.76
N ALA A 173 -6.38 -16.02 -9.48
CA ALA A 173 -5.69 -16.84 -8.49
C ALA A 173 -6.28 -18.27 -8.46
N PRO A 174 -5.45 -19.30 -8.19
CA PRO A 174 -5.97 -20.65 -8.00
C PRO A 174 -6.92 -20.69 -6.79
N ALA A 175 -7.94 -21.53 -6.86
CA ALA A 175 -8.84 -21.77 -5.73
C ALA A 175 -8.05 -22.42 -4.58
N VAL A 176 -8.16 -21.85 -3.38
CA VAL A 176 -7.43 -22.31 -2.19
C VAL A 176 -8.45 -22.80 -1.16
N GLY A 177 -8.83 -24.08 -1.28
CA GLY A 177 -9.86 -24.70 -0.44
C GLY A 177 -11.30 -24.38 -0.89
N PRO A 178 -12.31 -24.89 -0.16
CA PRO A 178 -13.73 -24.80 -0.55
C PRO A 178 -14.42 -23.48 -0.18
N VAL A 179 -13.76 -22.58 0.56
CA VAL A 179 -14.36 -21.36 1.10
C VAL A 179 -14.10 -20.17 0.17
N VAL A 180 -15.12 -19.35 -0.06
CA VAL A 180 -14.97 -18.06 -0.75
C VAL A 180 -14.16 -17.11 0.15
N ARG A 181 -12.87 -16.98 -0.16
CA ARG A 181 -11.93 -16.10 0.55
C ARG A 181 -12.27 -14.64 0.30
N ASN A 182 -12.13 -13.75 1.29
CA ASN A 182 -12.32 -12.31 1.10
C ASN A 182 -11.10 -11.56 1.62
N ALA A 183 -10.14 -11.34 0.72
CA ALA A 183 -8.95 -10.57 1.02
C ALA A 183 -9.32 -9.13 1.42
N GLU A 184 -8.86 -8.70 2.60
CA GLU A 184 -9.02 -7.33 3.09
C GLU A 184 -7.91 -6.41 2.60
N ASP A 185 -6.68 -6.94 2.53
CA ASP A 185 -5.51 -6.22 2.05
C ASP A 185 -4.47 -7.16 1.43
N ILE A 186 -3.57 -6.60 0.63
CA ILE A 186 -2.51 -7.32 -0.09
C ILE A 186 -1.21 -6.50 -0.06
N THR A 187 -0.08 -7.19 0.01
CA THR A 187 1.24 -6.58 -0.11
C THR A 187 2.20 -7.46 -0.92
N TYR A 188 3.32 -6.90 -1.34
CA TYR A 188 4.41 -7.65 -1.98
C TYR A 188 5.59 -7.71 -1.01
N HIS A 189 6.02 -8.92 -0.66
CA HIS A 189 7.09 -9.18 0.30
C HIS A 189 7.90 -10.40 -0.12
N ASP A 190 9.22 -10.24 -0.17
CA ASP A 190 10.19 -11.31 -0.46
C ASP A 190 9.86 -12.20 -1.67
N GLY A 191 9.40 -11.59 -2.77
CA GLY A 191 9.05 -12.33 -3.99
C GLY A 191 7.62 -12.86 -4.04
N TRP A 192 6.84 -12.69 -2.98
CA TRP A 192 5.46 -13.17 -2.85
C TRP A 192 4.46 -12.03 -2.74
N PHE A 193 3.29 -12.21 -3.34
CA PHE A 193 2.12 -11.41 -3.06
C PHE A 193 1.34 -12.05 -1.92
N CYS A 194 1.30 -11.42 -0.75
CA CYS A 194 0.61 -11.95 0.42
C CYS A 194 -0.67 -11.17 0.67
N ALA A 195 -1.79 -11.89 0.79
CA ALA A 195 -3.11 -11.36 1.04
C ALA A 195 -3.63 -11.85 2.40
N VAL A 196 -4.18 -10.93 3.19
CA VAL A 196 -4.77 -11.23 4.50
C VAL A 196 -6.29 -11.25 4.42
N GLU A 197 -6.90 -12.21 5.10
CA GLU A 197 -8.34 -12.39 5.17
C GLU A 197 -8.95 -11.86 6.48
N SER A 198 -10.28 -11.81 6.52
CA SER A 198 -11.03 -11.23 7.64
C SER A 198 -10.98 -12.05 8.93
N ASP A 199 -10.47 -13.27 8.87
CA ASP A 199 -10.20 -14.19 9.98
C ASP A 199 -8.73 -14.24 10.40
N ASP A 200 -7.89 -13.36 9.83
CA ASP A 200 -6.44 -13.28 10.04
C ASP A 200 -5.60 -14.32 9.28
N ASP A 201 -6.22 -15.17 8.46
CA ASP A 201 -5.51 -16.10 7.62
C ASP A 201 -4.72 -15.38 6.51
N LEU A 202 -3.64 -16.01 6.09
CA LEU A 202 -2.71 -15.46 5.12
C LEU A 202 -2.58 -16.41 3.94
N VAL A 203 -2.72 -15.88 2.73
CA VAL A 203 -2.39 -16.61 1.51
C VAL A 203 -1.34 -15.84 0.74
N CYS A 204 -0.20 -16.48 0.49
CA CYS A 204 0.89 -15.92 -0.29
C CYS A 204 0.95 -16.59 -1.66
N TYR A 205 1.08 -15.79 -2.71
CA TYR A 205 1.09 -16.21 -4.11
C TYR A 205 2.39 -15.79 -4.79
N LYS A 206 2.96 -16.68 -5.60
CA LYS A 206 4.14 -16.41 -6.40
C LYS A 206 3.84 -16.69 -7.87
N PRO A 207 3.64 -15.63 -8.69
CA PRO A 207 3.51 -15.80 -10.13
C PRO A 207 4.86 -16.20 -10.73
N GLU A 208 4.86 -17.21 -11.59
CA GLU A 208 6.05 -17.77 -12.23
C GLU A 208 5.81 -17.95 -13.72
N ILE A 209 6.81 -17.56 -14.50
CA ILE A 209 6.79 -17.68 -15.96
C ILE A 209 7.47 -19.00 -16.30
N ALA A 210 6.69 -19.97 -16.78
CA ALA A 210 7.22 -21.22 -17.29
C ALA A 210 7.38 -21.14 -18.82
N PRO A 211 8.48 -21.64 -19.40
CA PRO A 211 8.55 -21.85 -20.84
C PRO A 211 7.50 -22.90 -21.22
N ALA A 212 6.53 -22.54 -22.06
CA ALA A 212 5.61 -23.51 -22.62
C ALA A 212 6.29 -24.25 -23.79
N GLY A 213 5.90 -25.51 -24.01
CA GLY A 213 6.49 -26.37 -25.03
C GLY A 213 6.29 -25.91 -26.48
N ASP A 214 5.47 -24.88 -26.71
CA ASP A 214 5.15 -24.29 -28.01
C ASP A 214 5.88 -22.95 -28.28
N GLY A 215 6.79 -22.53 -27.40
CA GLY A 215 7.50 -21.25 -27.50
C GLY A 215 6.73 -20.06 -26.93
N ALA A 216 5.49 -20.24 -26.46
CA ALA A 216 4.80 -19.26 -25.63
C ALA A 216 5.29 -19.33 -24.18
N SER A 217 5.16 -18.25 -23.42
CA SER A 217 5.41 -18.26 -21.98
C SER A 217 4.08 -18.42 -21.24
N SER A 218 3.94 -19.46 -20.43
CA SER A 218 2.73 -19.68 -19.62
C SER A 218 2.92 -19.13 -18.20
N LEU A 219 1.95 -18.36 -17.71
CA LEU A 219 1.94 -17.84 -16.35
C LEU A 219 1.30 -18.86 -15.42
N THR A 220 2.06 -19.35 -14.45
CA THR A 220 1.57 -20.22 -13.37
C THR A 220 1.63 -19.47 -12.05
N ILE A 221 0.80 -19.86 -11.07
CA ILE A 221 0.76 -19.20 -9.76
C ILE A 221 0.91 -20.27 -8.68
N ARG A 222 2.08 -20.28 -8.02
CA ARG A 222 2.26 -21.05 -6.79
C ARG A 222 1.60 -20.33 -5.63
N HIS A 223 1.12 -21.07 -4.64
CA HIS A 223 0.51 -20.47 -3.45
C HIS A 223 0.82 -21.27 -2.19
N HIS A 224 0.83 -20.56 -1.06
CA HIS A 224 0.91 -21.12 0.29
C HIS A 224 -0.19 -20.48 1.14
N ALA A 225 -1.01 -21.32 1.77
CA ALA A 225 -2.07 -20.89 2.65
C ALA A 225 -1.69 -21.21 4.10
N TYR A 226 -1.85 -20.23 4.97
CA TYR A 226 -1.57 -20.35 6.39
C TYR A 226 -2.85 -20.10 7.17
N ASN A 227 -3.29 -21.11 7.92
CA ASN A 227 -4.37 -20.99 8.90
C ASN A 227 -3.75 -20.48 10.20
N LEU A 228 -3.77 -19.16 10.40
CA LEU A 228 -2.93 -18.50 11.40
C LEU A 228 -3.71 -18.20 12.67
N HIS A 229 -3.19 -18.69 13.79
CA HIS A 229 -3.72 -18.32 15.09
C HIS A 229 -3.17 -16.96 15.50
N VAL A 230 -4.05 -16.07 15.96
CA VAL A 230 -3.67 -14.77 16.54
C VAL A 230 -3.89 -14.79 18.04
N HIS A 231 -2.84 -14.47 18.80
CA HIS A 231 -2.94 -14.16 20.22
C HIS A 231 -2.95 -12.64 20.40
N GLY A 232 -4.15 -12.06 20.44
CA GLY A 232 -4.37 -10.62 20.51
C GLY A 232 -5.68 -10.25 21.20
N ARG A 233 -6.03 -8.96 21.18
CA ARG A 233 -7.29 -8.49 21.75
C ARG A 233 -8.43 -9.04 20.90
N ARG A 234 -9.44 -9.60 21.56
CA ARG A 234 -10.68 -10.00 20.88
C ARG A 234 -11.50 -8.76 20.52
N ARG A 235 -12.08 -8.79 19.32
CA ARG A 235 -13.06 -7.80 18.84
C ARG A 235 -14.24 -7.73 19.81
N ALA A 236 -14.58 -6.53 20.28
CA ALA A 236 -15.80 -6.32 21.06
C ALA A 236 -17.03 -6.25 20.13
N PRO A 237 -18.25 -6.53 20.63
CA PRO A 237 -19.47 -6.41 19.84
C PRO A 237 -19.61 -5.01 19.23
N GLY A 238 -19.94 -4.94 17.93
CA GLY A 238 -20.12 -3.68 17.20
C GLY A 238 -18.81 -2.98 16.75
N GLU A 239 -17.64 -3.44 17.18
CA GLU A 239 -16.37 -2.94 16.62
C GLU A 239 -16.17 -3.44 15.19
N ILE A 240 -15.48 -2.69 14.36
CA ILE A 240 -14.99 -3.12 13.04
C ILE A 240 -13.47 -3.32 13.16
N VAL A 241 -12.95 -4.37 12.52
CA VAL A 241 -11.51 -4.63 12.46
C VAL A 241 -11.07 -4.56 11.01
N SER A 242 -10.09 -3.72 10.71
CA SER A 242 -9.42 -3.67 9.41
C SER A 242 -7.99 -4.15 9.55
N ARG A 243 -7.49 -4.84 8.52
CA ARG A 243 -6.14 -5.39 8.47
C ARG A 243 -5.34 -4.73 7.36
N TYR A 244 -4.08 -4.43 7.65
CA TYR A 244 -3.14 -3.90 6.69
C TYR A 244 -1.87 -4.73 6.69
N LEU A 245 -1.39 -5.13 5.52
CA LEU A 245 -0.14 -5.86 5.35
C LEU A 245 0.96 -4.95 4.84
N LEU A 246 2.14 -5.08 5.42
CA LEU A 246 3.33 -4.37 4.96
C LEU A 246 4.61 -5.07 5.41
N PRO A 247 5.68 -5.01 4.60
CA PRO A 247 7.01 -5.28 5.10
C PRO A 247 7.39 -4.28 6.20
N SER A 248 8.11 -4.75 7.20
CA SER A 248 8.86 -3.90 8.15
C SER A 248 9.83 -2.97 7.41
N ALA A 249 10.32 -1.92 8.07
CA ALA A 249 11.23 -0.96 7.47
C ALA A 249 12.57 -1.57 7.02
N SER A 250 12.99 -2.68 7.64
CA SER A 250 14.15 -3.47 7.20
C SER A 250 13.85 -4.38 6.01
N GLY A 251 12.58 -4.62 5.70
CA GLY A 251 12.11 -5.59 4.71
C GLY A 251 12.17 -7.05 5.18
N ALA A 252 12.72 -7.32 6.36
CA ALA A 252 12.96 -8.69 6.83
C ALA A 252 11.67 -9.38 7.32
N ASP A 253 10.84 -8.65 8.05
CA ASP A 253 9.61 -9.18 8.64
C ASP A 253 8.37 -8.73 7.85
N LEU A 254 7.41 -9.64 7.64
CA LEU A 254 6.05 -9.30 7.22
C LEU A 254 5.22 -8.91 8.45
N LEU A 255 4.59 -7.74 8.40
CA LEU A 255 3.75 -7.22 9.47
C LEU A 255 2.28 -7.19 9.07
N MET A 256 1.41 -7.48 10.03
CA MET A 256 -0.04 -7.23 9.97
C MET A 256 -0.40 -6.18 11.01
N VAL A 257 -0.99 -5.07 10.58
CA VAL A 257 -1.55 -4.04 11.46
C VAL A 257 -3.06 -4.21 11.51
N LYS A 258 -3.58 -4.50 12.71
CA LYS A 258 -5.02 -4.47 12.99
C LYS A 258 -5.40 -3.09 13.50
N ARG A 259 -6.41 -2.51 12.88
CA ARG A 259 -7.09 -1.29 13.30
C ARG A 259 -8.46 -1.64 13.83
N PHE A 260 -8.73 -1.25 15.08
CA PHE A 260 -10.04 -1.41 15.71
C PHE A 260 -10.78 -0.08 15.63
N ILE A 261 -12.01 -0.15 15.15
CA ILE A 261 -12.90 1.00 14.95
C ILE A 261 -14.14 0.75 15.79
N ALA A 262 -14.47 1.70 16.64
CA ALA A 262 -15.69 1.70 17.42
C ALA A 262 -16.56 2.87 16.93
N PRO A 263 -17.45 2.66 15.94
CA PRO A 263 -18.29 3.73 15.39
C PRO A 263 -19.08 4.49 16.48
N ALA A 264 -19.60 3.77 17.47
CA ALA A 264 -20.30 4.35 18.61
C ALA A 264 -19.42 5.27 19.49
N ARG A 265 -18.09 5.16 19.39
CA ARG A 265 -17.10 6.01 20.09
C ARG A 265 -16.46 7.05 19.18
N GLY A 266 -16.96 7.22 17.96
CA GLY A 266 -16.49 8.25 17.03
C GLY A 266 -15.29 7.87 16.18
N GLY A 267 -15.04 6.58 15.93
CA GLY A 267 -14.07 6.10 14.94
C GLY A 267 -13.02 5.14 15.47
N THR A 268 -11.79 5.26 15.00
CA THR A 268 -10.67 4.41 15.38
C THR A 268 -10.37 4.54 16.87
N CYS A 269 -10.15 3.41 17.54
CA CYS A 269 -9.88 3.39 18.97
C CYS A 269 -8.53 2.74 19.33
N LEU A 270 -8.03 1.79 18.55
CA LEU A 270 -6.81 1.05 18.90
C LEU A 270 -6.13 0.44 17.68
N PHE A 271 -4.80 0.28 17.78
CA PHE A 271 -4.01 -0.54 16.87
C PHE A 271 -3.32 -1.69 17.59
N GLN A 272 -3.19 -2.82 16.89
CA GLN A 272 -2.29 -3.91 17.27
C GLN A 272 -1.44 -4.30 16.06
N VAL A 273 -0.15 -4.48 16.28
CA VAL A 273 0.78 -4.87 15.21
C VAL A 273 1.30 -6.26 15.51
N PHE A 274 1.29 -7.10 14.49
CA PHE A 274 1.77 -8.47 14.54
C PHE A 274 2.84 -8.66 13.49
N ARG A 275 3.77 -9.55 13.78
CA ARG A 275 4.78 -10.04 12.86
C ARG A 275 4.50 -11.51 12.58
N LEU A 276 4.64 -11.91 11.32
CA LEU A 276 4.58 -13.33 10.94
C LEU A 276 5.78 -14.06 11.55
N GLN A 277 5.51 -15.14 12.30
CA GLN A 277 6.52 -16.12 12.67
C GLN A 277 6.32 -17.34 11.79
N GLU A 278 7.26 -17.55 10.89
CA GLU A 278 7.31 -18.77 10.08
C GLU A 278 7.74 -19.95 10.95
N GLY A 279 7.15 -21.12 10.69
CA GLY A 279 7.36 -22.33 11.48
C GLY A 279 6.27 -23.37 11.20
N LEU A 280 6.32 -24.47 11.95
CA LEU A 280 5.31 -25.53 11.90
C LEU A 280 4.72 -25.70 13.31
N PRO A 281 3.62 -24.99 13.67
CA PRO A 281 2.80 -24.11 12.82
C PRO A 281 3.29 -22.66 12.76
N ALA A 282 2.99 -21.96 11.66
CA ALA A 282 3.16 -20.51 11.55
C ALA A 282 2.08 -19.78 12.37
N PHE A 283 2.40 -18.59 12.89
CA PHE A 283 1.46 -17.79 13.68
C PHE A 283 1.80 -16.29 13.68
N TRP A 284 0.82 -15.46 14.05
CA TRP A 284 1.01 -14.02 14.22
C TRP A 284 1.45 -13.70 15.64
N ARG A 285 2.67 -13.17 15.79
CA ARG A 285 3.22 -12.75 17.09
C ARG A 285 3.06 -11.25 17.28
N LEU A 286 2.56 -10.82 18.45
CA LEU A 286 2.50 -9.39 18.78
C LEU A 286 3.89 -8.74 18.63
N TYR A 287 3.91 -7.59 17.95
CA TYR A 287 5.12 -6.90 17.54
C TYR A 287 5.16 -5.48 18.12
N GLN A 288 6.31 -5.10 18.66
CA GLN A 288 6.57 -3.74 19.13
C GLN A 288 7.20 -2.92 18.00
N ILE A 289 6.51 -1.89 17.52
CA ILE A 289 6.93 -1.06 16.38
C ILE A 289 8.08 -0.08 16.69
N ARG A 290 8.95 -0.41 17.66
CA ARG A 290 10.04 0.47 18.07
C ARG A 290 10.99 0.75 16.91
N GLY A 291 11.47 2.00 16.85
CA GLY A 291 12.37 2.45 15.79
C GLY A 291 11.75 2.61 14.40
N GLN A 292 10.42 2.52 14.28
CA GLN A 292 9.74 2.57 12.99
C GLN A 292 8.52 3.49 13.00
N VAL A 293 8.23 4.05 11.84
CA VAL A 293 6.94 4.71 11.54
C VAL A 293 6.26 3.92 10.43
N LEU A 294 4.99 3.60 10.63
CA LEU A 294 4.16 2.87 9.68
C LEU A 294 3.14 3.83 9.08
N PHE A 295 3.03 3.85 7.76
CA PHE A 295 1.92 4.46 7.05
C PHE A 295 1.03 3.33 6.59
N VAL A 296 -0.19 3.25 7.10
CA VAL A 296 -1.12 2.16 6.83
C VAL A 296 -2.32 2.64 6.02
N GLY A 297 -2.70 1.82 5.07
CA GLY A 297 -3.79 2.04 4.13
C GLY A 297 -3.80 0.89 3.13
N ARG A 298 -4.99 0.54 2.63
CA ARG A 298 -5.17 -0.60 1.74
C ARG A 298 -4.29 -0.47 0.49
N ALA A 299 -3.52 -1.52 0.20
CA ALA A 299 -2.60 -1.62 -0.94
C ALA A 299 -1.61 -0.44 -1.12
N CYS A 300 -1.37 0.34 -0.05
CA CYS A 300 -0.44 1.47 -0.07
C CYS A 300 0.40 1.59 1.22
N SER A 301 0.32 0.58 2.09
CA SER A 301 1.02 0.57 3.37
C SER A 301 2.54 0.49 3.20
N LYS A 302 3.29 1.24 4.02
CA LYS A 302 4.76 1.24 3.99
C LYS A 302 5.37 1.63 5.33
N ALA A 303 6.48 0.98 5.68
CA ALA A 303 7.23 1.25 6.91
C ALA A 303 8.53 2.02 6.61
N PHE A 304 8.95 2.87 7.55
CA PHE A 304 10.21 3.60 7.49
C PHE A 304 10.95 3.54 8.82
N PHE A 305 12.28 3.46 8.74
CA PHE A 305 13.13 3.45 9.92
C PHE A 305 13.31 4.87 10.44
N THR A 306 13.06 5.07 11.73
CA THR A 306 13.16 6.40 12.35
C THR A 306 14.61 6.80 12.62
N GLY A 307 15.55 5.86 12.66
CA GLY A 307 16.95 6.14 13.02
C GLY A 307 17.28 5.97 14.48
N HIS A 308 16.29 5.65 15.31
CA HIS A 308 16.50 5.51 16.74
C HIS A 308 15.72 4.31 17.27
N ALA A 309 16.41 3.20 17.58
CA ALA A 309 15.78 1.98 18.07
C ALA A 309 14.95 2.18 19.36
N ARG A 310 15.20 3.25 20.12
CA ARG A 310 14.43 3.62 21.32
C ARG A 310 13.21 4.52 21.02
N SER A 311 12.99 4.96 19.78
CA SER A 311 11.79 5.72 19.43
C SER A 311 10.56 4.82 19.58
N LEU A 312 9.52 5.35 20.21
CA LEU A 312 8.40 4.56 20.70
C LEU A 312 7.52 3.95 19.59
N GLY A 313 7.64 4.45 18.35
CA GLY A 313 6.95 3.95 17.17
C GLY A 313 5.62 4.66 16.92
N TYR A 314 5.29 4.86 15.65
CA TYR A 314 4.15 5.67 15.23
C TYR A 314 3.42 5.00 14.06
N ILE A 315 2.10 5.16 14.01
CA ILE A 315 1.25 4.72 12.89
C ILE A 315 0.49 5.91 12.34
N TYR A 316 0.57 6.18 11.05
CA TYR A 316 -0.33 7.08 10.33
C TYR A 316 -1.31 6.25 9.53
N PHE A 317 -2.60 6.55 9.63
CA PHE A 317 -3.66 5.75 9.02
C PHE A 317 -4.66 6.63 8.26
N LEU A 318 -5.32 6.01 7.28
CA LEU A 318 -6.28 6.63 6.38
C LEU A 318 -7.69 6.12 6.67
N ASP A 319 -8.71 6.90 6.35
CA ASP A 319 -10.11 6.49 6.43
C ASP A 319 -10.50 5.71 5.16
N ASP A 320 -10.12 4.44 5.09
CA ASP A 320 -10.25 3.58 3.91
C ASP A 320 -11.19 2.38 4.12
N VAL A 321 -12.02 2.46 5.16
CA VAL A 321 -12.97 1.39 5.51
C VAL A 321 -14.28 1.57 4.75
N TYR A 322 -14.59 0.57 3.93
CA TYR A 322 -15.84 0.53 3.19
C TYR A 322 -16.89 -0.23 4.02
N THR A 323 -17.85 0.50 4.57
CA THR A 323 -18.97 -0.09 5.29
C THR A 323 -19.94 -0.72 4.28
N GLY A 324 -19.91 -2.03 4.11
CA GLY A 324 -20.89 -2.76 3.26
C GLY A 324 -20.34 -3.89 2.38
N GLY A 325 -19.07 -4.27 2.53
CA GLY A 325 -18.50 -5.42 1.83
C GLY A 325 -18.06 -5.13 0.38
N PRO A 326 -17.74 -6.16 -0.43
CA PRO A 326 -17.11 -6.01 -1.74
C PRO A 326 -17.90 -5.15 -2.74
N HIS A 327 -19.23 -5.08 -2.57
CA HIS A 327 -20.13 -4.36 -3.47
C HIS A 327 -20.40 -2.90 -3.05
N SER A 328 -20.06 -2.50 -1.83
CA SER A 328 -20.37 -1.15 -1.34
C SER A 328 -19.46 -0.07 -1.93
N VAL A 329 -18.31 -0.45 -2.49
CA VAL A 329 -17.37 0.46 -3.17
C VAL A 329 -18.04 1.20 -4.34
N ALA A 330 -19.01 0.57 -5.01
CA ALA A 330 -19.72 1.16 -6.14
C ALA A 330 -20.87 2.10 -5.75
N GLN A 331 -21.28 2.10 -4.47
CA GLN A 331 -22.44 2.85 -3.98
C GLN A 331 -22.04 4.11 -3.19
N GLN A 332 -20.73 4.33 -3.01
CA GLN A 332 -20.21 5.42 -2.18
C GLN A 332 -19.79 6.60 -3.06
N ASN A 333 -20.61 7.65 -3.05
CA ASN A 333 -20.40 8.87 -3.83
C ASN A 333 -19.45 9.87 -3.15
N GLU A 334 -19.30 9.78 -1.83
CA GLU A 334 -18.40 10.63 -1.05
C GLU A 334 -17.61 9.82 -0.03
N TYR A 335 -16.35 10.22 0.15
CA TYR A 335 -15.39 9.65 1.09
C TYR A 335 -15.03 10.73 2.11
N PRO A 336 -15.64 10.70 3.31
CA PRO A 336 -15.49 11.75 4.32
C PRO A 336 -14.04 12.01 4.73
N CYS A 337 -13.20 10.98 4.68
CA CYS A 337 -11.80 11.07 5.13
C CYS A 337 -11.68 11.56 6.58
N ALA A 338 -12.68 11.26 7.41
CA ALA A 338 -12.87 11.86 8.74
C ALA A 338 -12.19 11.05 9.84
N ASP A 339 -12.03 9.73 9.65
CA ASP A 339 -11.32 8.85 10.58
C ASP A 339 -9.90 8.54 10.06
N ALA A 340 -9.07 9.60 9.99
CA ALA A 340 -7.69 9.54 9.56
C ALA A 340 -6.79 10.34 10.51
N GLY A 341 -5.56 9.87 10.74
CA GLY A 341 -4.68 10.52 11.71
C GLY A 341 -3.40 9.77 12.03
N GLY A 342 -2.85 10.07 13.19
CA GLY A 342 -1.67 9.44 13.77
C GLY A 342 -1.99 8.76 15.11
N TRP A 343 -1.29 7.68 15.39
CA TRP A 343 -1.38 6.94 16.64
C TRP A 343 0.03 6.65 17.19
N ARG A 344 0.20 6.89 18.49
CA ARG A 344 1.49 6.73 19.18
C ARG A 344 1.46 5.47 20.03
N TYR A 345 2.41 4.56 19.80
CA TYR A 345 2.43 3.29 20.52
C TYR A 345 2.57 3.44 22.05
N SER A 346 3.25 4.49 22.51
CA SER A 346 3.44 4.76 23.94
C SER A 346 2.23 5.36 24.66
N VAL A 347 1.28 5.91 23.91
CA VAL A 347 0.05 6.52 24.45
C VAL A 347 -1.13 5.97 23.64
N PRO A 348 -1.46 4.67 23.82
CA PRO A 348 -2.31 3.92 22.90
C PRO A 348 -3.76 4.41 22.87
N ASP A 349 -4.20 5.17 23.87
CA ASP A 349 -5.58 5.69 23.97
C ASP A 349 -5.77 7.04 23.24
N GLU A 350 -4.73 7.60 22.63
CA GLU A 350 -4.78 8.92 21.97
C GLU A 350 -4.65 8.80 20.44
N ILE A 351 -5.72 9.15 19.73
CA ILE A 351 -5.72 9.32 18.27
C ILE A 351 -5.51 10.80 17.94
N GLN A 352 -4.46 11.09 17.18
CA GLN A 352 -4.11 12.44 16.77
C GLN A 352 -4.68 12.75 15.39
N ARG A 353 -5.66 13.65 15.31
CA ARG A 353 -6.25 14.12 14.05
C ARG A 353 -5.32 15.13 13.35
N CYS A 354 -4.20 14.64 12.84
CA CYS A 354 -3.13 15.46 12.25
C CYS A 354 -3.16 15.48 10.71
N LEU A 355 -4.15 14.86 10.08
CA LEU A 355 -4.33 14.83 8.62
C LEU A 355 -5.49 15.75 8.22
N PRO A 356 -5.45 16.36 7.03
CA PRO A 356 -6.53 17.20 6.54
C PRO A 356 -7.82 16.39 6.36
N TRP A 357 -8.92 16.91 6.89
CA TRP A 357 -10.26 16.29 6.87
C TRP A 357 -11.23 16.97 5.89
N SER A 358 -10.82 18.05 5.23
CA SER A 358 -11.70 18.86 4.36
C SER A 358 -10.91 19.48 3.21
N PRO A 359 -11.52 19.55 2.01
CA PRO A 359 -12.83 18.99 1.65
C PRO A 359 -12.79 17.46 1.51
N PRO A 360 -13.95 16.75 1.56
CA PRO A 360 -14.00 15.30 1.36
C PRO A 360 -13.47 14.92 -0.03
N SER A 361 -13.17 13.64 -0.21
CA SER A 361 -12.89 13.09 -1.54
C SER A 361 -14.18 12.58 -2.18
N ASP A 362 -14.33 12.74 -3.49
CA ASP A 362 -15.50 12.36 -4.29
C ASP A 362 -15.21 11.23 -5.29
N THR A 363 -14.00 10.67 -5.29
CA THR A 363 -13.58 9.63 -6.25
C THR A 363 -13.13 8.34 -5.58
N SER A 364 -12.38 8.44 -4.48
CA SER A 364 -11.93 7.30 -3.66
C SER A 364 -11.36 7.79 -2.32
N PRO A 365 -11.17 6.93 -1.30
CA PRO A 365 -10.46 7.33 -0.08
C PRO A 365 -9.09 7.95 -0.38
N CYS A 366 -8.57 8.74 0.55
CA CYS A 366 -7.19 9.20 0.46
C CYS A 366 -6.22 8.00 0.35
N ILE A 367 -5.06 8.22 -0.26
CA ILE A 367 -4.04 7.19 -0.48
C ILE A 367 -2.63 7.74 -0.21
N TRP A 368 -1.73 6.87 0.28
CA TRP A 368 -0.32 7.24 0.44
C TRP A 368 0.39 7.31 -0.92
N TYR A 369 0.98 8.45 -1.23
CA TYR A 369 1.76 8.69 -2.45
C TYR A 369 3.27 8.50 -2.19
N HIS A 370 3.80 7.41 -2.73
CA HIS A 370 5.23 7.04 -2.66
C HIS A 370 5.96 7.57 -3.92
N HIS A 371 6.50 8.78 -3.84
CA HIS A 371 7.08 9.51 -4.97
C HIS A 371 8.43 8.97 -5.47
#